data_AF-A0A3D5EP24-F1
#
_entry.id   AF-A0A3D5EP24-F1
#
_cell.length_a   1.000
_cell.length_b   1.000
_cell.length_c   1.000
_cell.angle_alpha   90.00
_cell.angle_beta   90.00
_cell.angle_gamma   90.00
#
_symmetry.space_group_name_H-M   'P 1'
#
loop_
_entity.id
_entity.type
_entity.pdbx_description
1 polymer ?
#
loop_
_entity_poly.entity_id
_entity_poly.type
_entity_poly.pdbx_seq_one_letter_code
_entity_poly.pdbx_strand_id
1 'polypeptide(L)'
;MGRWSKQGCINSSREYDYLKTWIQEKKTAYLAARDNGWLEECCAHMSERKNKKWSLDKCTEHMPDSKELTKVWTKEKCKEIASQYKYLKQWQVSNPSSYQAAKRNKWLDVCCEHMDILVERLTLDKCKKSALNHTALMDWRNADAAAYNAAQSNGWLSECCSHMAERRH
;
A
#
# COMPACT_ATOMS: atom_id res chain seq x y z
N MET A 1 -36.41 -32.76 -14.57
CA MET A 1 -35.67 -33.80 -15.33
C MET A 1 -34.56 -33.11 -16.10
N GLY A 2 -33.30 -33.35 -15.73
CA GLY A 2 -32.15 -32.72 -16.38
C GLY A 2 -32.08 -33.13 -17.85
N ARG A 3 -31.99 -32.16 -18.75
CA ARG A 3 -31.99 -32.35 -20.22
C ARG A 3 -30.77 -33.12 -20.74
N TRP A 4 -29.75 -33.32 -19.90
CA TRP A 4 -28.47 -33.91 -20.29
C TRP A 4 -28.20 -35.20 -19.53
N SER A 5 -27.95 -36.27 -20.27
CA SER A 5 -27.37 -37.51 -19.74
C SER A 5 -25.85 -37.47 -19.90
N LYS A 6 -25.14 -38.27 -19.11
CA LYS A 6 -23.68 -38.42 -19.20
C LYS A 6 -23.21 -38.71 -20.62
N GLN A 7 -23.86 -39.66 -21.30
CA GLN A 7 -23.57 -40.01 -22.69
C GLN A 7 -23.87 -38.85 -23.66
N GLY A 8 -24.92 -38.07 -23.40
CA GLY A 8 -25.25 -36.88 -24.19
C GLY A 8 -24.17 -35.80 -24.09
N CYS A 9 -23.59 -35.59 -22.90
CA CYS A 9 -22.46 -34.68 -22.71
C CYS A 9 -21.20 -35.16 -23.44
N ILE A 10 -20.89 -36.47 -23.39
CA ILE A 10 -19.74 -37.06 -24.09
C ILE A 10 -19.89 -36.94 -25.62
N ASN A 11 -21.09 -37.20 -26.14
CA ASN A 11 -21.32 -37.05 -27.58
C ASN A 11 -21.21 -35.58 -28.01
N SER A 12 -21.77 -34.67 -27.22
CA SER A 12 -21.68 -33.23 -27.49
C SER A 12 -20.24 -32.72 -27.44
N SER A 13 -19.39 -33.25 -26.56
CA SER A 13 -17.99 -32.83 -26.49
C SER A 13 -17.17 -33.38 -27.65
N ARG A 14 -17.47 -34.60 -28.14
CA ARG A 14 -16.78 -35.21 -29.29
C ARG A 14 -16.88 -34.44 -30.60
N GLU A 15 -17.90 -33.59 -30.74
CA GLU A 15 -18.04 -32.68 -31.90
C GLU A 15 -16.98 -31.56 -31.90
N TYR A 16 -16.22 -31.40 -30.82
CA TYR A 16 -15.24 -30.34 -30.66
C TYR A 16 -13.86 -30.91 -30.27
N ASP A 17 -12.81 -30.34 -30.86
CA ASP A 17 -11.43 -30.71 -30.53
C ASP A 17 -10.89 -29.92 -29.32
N TYR A 18 -11.53 -28.81 -28.96
CA TYR A 18 -11.06 -27.87 -27.94
C TYR A 18 -12.14 -27.56 -26.89
N LEU A 19 -11.78 -27.60 -25.61
CA LEU A 19 -12.70 -27.27 -24.50
C LEU A 19 -13.31 -25.87 -24.64
N LYS A 20 -12.52 -24.88 -25.09
CA LYS A 20 -13.01 -23.51 -25.27
C LYS A 20 -14.12 -23.41 -26.31
N THR A 21 -13.99 -24.12 -27.43
CA THR A 21 -15.01 -24.11 -28.49
C THR A 21 -16.26 -24.85 -28.04
N TRP A 22 -16.09 -25.97 -27.31
CA TRP A 22 -17.20 -26.69 -26.71
C TRP A 22 -18.00 -25.85 -25.70
N ILE A 23 -17.33 -25.09 -24.82
CA ILE A 23 -17.99 -24.19 -23.85
C ILE A 23 -18.77 -23.08 -24.58
N GLN A 24 -18.19 -22.52 -25.63
CA GLN A 24 -18.79 -21.41 -26.37
C GLN A 24 -20.06 -21.84 -27.12
N GLU A 25 -20.00 -22.98 -27.81
CA GLU A 25 -21.10 -23.46 -28.66
C GLU A 25 -22.15 -24.29 -27.89
N LYS A 26 -21.73 -25.07 -26.89
CA LYS A 26 -22.59 -26.00 -26.13
C LYS A 26 -22.47 -25.78 -24.62
N LYS A 27 -22.59 -24.52 -24.20
CA LYS A 27 -22.50 -24.10 -22.78
C LYS A 27 -23.37 -24.91 -21.83
N THR A 28 -24.59 -25.27 -22.23
CA THR A 28 -25.53 -26.02 -21.37
C THR A 28 -25.10 -27.47 -21.16
N ALA A 29 -24.50 -28.11 -22.17
CA ALA A 29 -23.93 -29.45 -22.07
C ALA A 29 -22.69 -29.46 -21.17
N TYR A 30 -21.84 -28.43 -21.31
CA TYR A 30 -20.66 -28.23 -20.46
C TYR A 30 -21.04 -28.02 -18.99
N LEU A 31 -22.03 -27.15 -18.70
CA LEU A 31 -22.47 -26.90 -17.33
C LEU A 31 -23.04 -28.16 -16.68
N ALA A 32 -23.84 -28.95 -17.41
CA ALA A 32 -24.33 -30.23 -16.92
C ALA A 32 -23.17 -31.21 -16.63
N ALA A 33 -22.18 -31.30 -17.52
CA ALA A 33 -21.00 -32.12 -17.29
C ALA A 33 -20.16 -31.64 -16.09
N ARG A 34 -20.01 -30.32 -15.89
CA ARG A 34 -19.30 -29.74 -14.75
C ARG A 34 -20.01 -30.03 -13.43
N ASP A 35 -21.31 -29.74 -13.38
CA ASP A 35 -22.09 -29.82 -12.15
C ASP A 35 -22.31 -31.28 -11.70
N ASN A 36 -22.17 -32.24 -12.61
CA ASN A 36 -22.24 -33.68 -12.35
C ASN A 36 -20.88 -34.40 -12.38
N GLY A 37 -19.77 -33.68 -12.57
CA GLY A 37 -18.41 -34.25 -12.55
C GLY A 37 -18.02 -35.12 -13.76
N TRP A 38 -18.67 -34.97 -14.92
CA TRP A 38 -18.41 -35.76 -16.13
C TRP A 38 -17.36 -35.14 -17.07
N LEU A 39 -16.68 -34.07 -16.65
CA LEU A 39 -15.75 -33.33 -17.51
C LEU A 39 -14.55 -34.16 -17.96
N GLU A 40 -14.02 -35.03 -17.10
CA GLU A 40 -12.88 -35.88 -17.43
C GLU A 40 -13.21 -36.79 -18.62
N GLU A 41 -14.38 -37.44 -18.61
CA GLU A 41 -14.83 -38.31 -19.70
C GLU A 41 -15.23 -37.54 -20.95
N CYS A 42 -15.83 -36.35 -20.79
CA CYS A 42 -16.19 -35.51 -21.94
C CYS A 42 -14.95 -34.92 -22.63
N CYS A 43 -13.88 -34.64 -21.89
CA CYS A 43 -12.67 -34.00 -22.41
C CYS A 43 -11.52 -34.98 -22.66
N ALA A 44 -11.70 -36.28 -22.45
CA ALA A 44 -10.65 -37.28 -22.62
C ALA A 44 -9.99 -37.28 -24.02
N HIS A 45 -10.76 -36.97 -25.08
CA HIS A 45 -10.23 -36.86 -26.45
C HIS A 45 -9.67 -35.46 -26.76
N MET A 46 -10.11 -34.44 -26.02
CA MET A 46 -9.62 -33.08 -26.17
C MET A 46 -8.31 -32.97 -25.42
N SER A 47 -7.20 -33.28 -26.10
CA SER A 47 -5.86 -33.18 -25.54
C SER A 47 -5.70 -31.90 -24.71
N GLU A 48 -5.37 -32.09 -23.44
CA GLU A 48 -5.08 -30.98 -22.54
C GLU A 48 -3.98 -30.15 -23.20
N ARG A 49 -4.24 -28.86 -23.42
CA ARG A 49 -3.12 -27.96 -23.25
C ARG A 49 -2.70 -28.18 -21.80
N LYS A 50 -1.54 -28.79 -21.62
CA LYS A 50 -0.62 -28.30 -20.58
C LYS A 50 -0.51 -26.82 -20.88
N ASN A 51 -1.45 -26.02 -20.35
CA ASN A 51 -1.17 -24.65 -20.07
C ASN A 51 0.14 -24.78 -19.30
N LYS A 52 1.24 -24.32 -19.91
CA LYS A 52 2.43 -24.01 -19.13
C LYS A 52 1.90 -23.03 -18.11
N LYS A 53 1.47 -23.55 -16.96
CA LYS A 53 1.25 -22.80 -15.75
C LYS A 53 2.56 -22.07 -15.65
N TRP A 54 2.50 -20.77 -15.84
CA TRP A 54 3.65 -19.91 -15.72
C TRP A 54 4.11 -20.11 -14.28
N SER A 55 5.06 -21.02 -14.08
CA SER A 55 5.66 -21.22 -12.78
C SER A 55 6.61 -20.04 -12.64
N LEU A 56 6.34 -19.26 -11.61
CA LEU A 56 7.20 -18.18 -11.11
C LEU A 56 8.69 -18.55 -11.23
N ASP A 57 9.01 -19.82 -11.01
CA ASP A 57 10.31 -20.48 -11.17
C ASP A 57 11.10 -20.08 -12.43
N LYS A 58 10.51 -20.06 -13.63
CA LYS A 58 11.29 -19.84 -14.85
C LYS A 58 11.63 -18.36 -15.10
N CYS A 59 10.96 -17.45 -14.41
CA CYS A 59 11.32 -16.04 -14.39
C CYS A 59 12.24 -15.70 -13.22
N THR A 60 12.33 -16.56 -12.21
CA THR A 60 13.22 -16.40 -11.04
C THR A 60 14.61 -17.00 -11.19
N GLU A 61 14.88 -17.83 -12.21
CA GLU A 61 16.25 -18.33 -12.47
C GLU A 61 17.27 -17.20 -12.75
N HIS A 62 16.80 -16.02 -13.17
CA HIS A 62 17.62 -14.82 -13.37
C HIS A 62 17.19 -13.64 -12.49
N MET A 63 16.20 -13.84 -11.61
CA MET A 63 15.74 -12.82 -10.66
C MET A 63 16.32 -13.20 -9.29
N PRO A 64 17.12 -12.33 -8.65
CA PRO A 64 17.58 -12.60 -7.30
C PRO A 64 16.38 -12.89 -6.41
N ASP A 65 16.60 -13.79 -5.45
CA ASP A 65 15.63 -14.33 -4.52
C ASP A 65 14.61 -13.24 -4.13
N SER A 66 13.29 -13.49 -4.27
CA SER A 66 12.26 -12.44 -4.12
C SER A 66 12.28 -11.73 -2.76
N LYS A 67 12.96 -12.33 -1.78
CA LYS A 67 13.30 -11.77 -0.46
C LYS A 67 14.31 -10.61 -0.53
N GLU A 68 15.14 -10.55 -1.57
CA GLU A 68 16.04 -9.43 -1.89
C GLU A 68 15.33 -8.29 -2.64
N LEU A 69 14.25 -8.58 -3.38
CA LEU A 69 13.53 -7.59 -4.19
C LEU A 69 12.50 -6.77 -3.40
N THR A 70 12.05 -7.26 -2.24
CA THR A 70 11.42 -6.37 -1.27
C THR A 70 12.49 -5.48 -0.68
N LYS A 71 12.62 -4.26 -1.22
CA LYS A 71 13.46 -3.20 -0.65
C LYS A 71 12.88 -2.81 0.71
N VAL A 72 13.11 -3.63 1.72
CA VAL A 72 12.73 -3.38 3.11
C VAL A 72 13.61 -2.23 3.56
N TRP A 73 12.97 -1.07 3.74
CA TRP A 73 13.64 0.06 4.36
C TRP A 73 13.75 -0.22 5.85
N THR A 74 14.97 -0.24 6.37
CA THR A 74 15.24 -0.30 7.80
C THR A 74 15.58 1.10 8.31
N LYS A 75 15.39 1.31 9.61
CA LYS A 75 15.71 2.58 10.27
C LYS A 75 17.18 2.93 10.10
N GLU A 76 18.06 1.94 10.22
CA GLU A 76 19.52 2.06 10.11
C GLU A 76 19.92 2.51 8.70
N LYS A 77 19.34 1.88 7.67
CA LYS A 77 19.61 2.21 6.27
C LYS A 77 19.12 3.61 5.91
N CYS A 78 17.96 4.01 6.44
CA CYS A 78 17.50 5.39 6.30
C CYS A 78 18.43 6.39 6.98
N LYS A 79 18.93 6.08 8.19
CA LYS A 79 19.87 6.91 8.94
C LYS A 79 21.22 7.08 8.21
N GLU A 80 21.77 5.99 7.68
CA GLU A 80 23.03 5.99 6.92
C GLU A 80 22.92 6.84 5.63
N ILE A 81 21.82 6.72 4.90
CA ILE A 81 21.60 7.56 3.71
C ILE A 81 21.41 9.02 4.12
N ALA A 82 20.66 9.27 5.19
CA ALA A 82 20.45 10.62 5.70
C ALA A 82 21.77 11.27 6.17
N SER A 83 22.71 10.52 6.77
CA SER A 83 24.00 11.06 7.21
C SER A 83 24.87 11.65 6.09
N GLN A 84 24.59 11.32 4.83
CA GLN A 84 25.29 11.86 3.67
C GLN A 84 24.83 13.28 3.29
N TYR A 85 23.72 13.75 3.87
CA TYR A 85 23.13 15.05 3.56
C TYR A 85 23.15 15.97 4.78
N LYS A 86 23.50 17.23 4.55
CA LYS A 86 23.50 18.25 5.60
C LYS A 86 22.09 18.80 5.89
N TYR A 87 21.24 18.86 4.85
CA TYR A 87 19.92 19.47 4.93
C TYR A 87 18.81 18.48 4.54
N LEU A 88 17.67 18.56 5.25
CA LEU A 88 16.50 17.71 4.99
C LEU A 88 15.99 17.81 3.56
N LYS A 89 15.92 19.04 3.02
CA LYS A 89 15.44 19.29 1.66
C LYS A 89 16.36 18.64 0.61
N GLN A 90 17.67 18.63 0.87
CA GLN A 90 18.64 17.97 0.00
C GLN A 90 18.43 16.46 0.02
N TRP A 91 18.28 15.87 1.21
CA TRP A 91 17.99 14.44 1.33
C TRP A 91 16.68 14.04 0.63
N GLN A 92 15.63 14.84 0.77
CA GLN A 92 14.32 14.60 0.13
C GLN A 92 14.41 14.60 -1.40
N VAL A 93 15.17 15.53 -1.99
CA VAL A 93 15.31 15.64 -3.45
C VAL A 93 16.25 14.56 -3.99
N SER A 94 17.38 14.31 -3.33
CA SER A 94 18.37 13.35 -3.80
C SER A 94 17.95 11.90 -3.59
N ASN A 95 17.26 11.59 -2.47
CA ASN A 95 16.86 10.23 -2.12
C ASN A 95 15.40 10.15 -1.62
N PRO A 96 14.42 10.40 -2.51
CA PRO A 96 13.01 10.45 -2.14
C PRO A 96 12.50 9.13 -1.56
N SER A 97 12.97 7.98 -2.03
CA SER A 97 12.53 6.67 -1.53
C SER A 97 12.91 6.44 -0.05
N SER A 98 14.14 6.82 0.33
CA SER A 98 14.61 6.71 1.72
C SER A 98 13.87 7.70 2.63
N TYR A 99 13.70 8.94 2.17
CA TYR A 99 12.95 9.96 2.89
C TYR A 99 11.48 9.55 3.12
N GLN A 100 10.80 9.02 2.09
CA GLN A 100 9.41 8.58 2.20
C GLN A 100 9.27 7.37 3.13
N ALA A 101 10.23 6.45 3.12
CA ALA A 101 10.24 5.34 4.07
C ALA A 101 10.41 5.82 5.50
N ALA A 102 11.36 6.73 5.75
CA ALA A 102 11.55 7.33 7.07
C ALA A 102 10.31 8.13 7.52
N LYS A 103 9.66 8.85 6.61
CA LYS A 103 8.42 9.60 6.89
C LYS A 103 7.26 8.69 7.29
N ARG A 104 7.00 7.63 6.50
CA ARG A 104 5.92 6.67 6.76
C ARG A 104 6.10 5.92 8.08
N ASN A 105 7.35 5.61 8.43
CA ASN A 105 7.69 4.88 9.65
C ASN A 105 8.07 5.78 10.84
N LYS A 106 7.89 7.10 10.73
CA LYS A 106 8.24 8.07 11.79
C LYS A 106 9.72 8.03 12.24
N TRP A 107 10.64 7.75 11.33
CA TRP A 107 12.09 7.73 11.59
C TRP A 107 12.80 9.04 11.27
N LEU A 108 12.08 10.05 10.77
CA LEU A 108 12.66 11.35 10.40
C LEU A 108 13.41 11.99 11.57
N ASP A 109 12.89 11.92 12.79
CA ASP A 109 13.55 12.53 13.95
C ASP A 109 14.95 11.96 14.18
N VAL A 110 15.11 10.64 14.04
CA VAL A 110 16.41 9.95 14.25
C VAL A 110 17.33 10.09 13.03
N CYS A 111 16.76 10.14 11.82
CA CYS A 111 17.54 10.31 10.59
C CYS A 111 18.06 11.74 10.43
N CYS A 112 17.45 12.71 11.11
CA CYS A 112 17.75 14.13 10.96
C CYS A 112 18.37 14.76 12.21
N GLU A 113 18.82 13.98 13.20
CA GLU A 113 19.51 14.48 14.41
C GLU A 113 20.72 15.36 14.08
N HIS A 114 21.46 15.00 13.02
CA HIS A 114 22.65 15.73 12.56
C HIS A 114 22.36 16.79 11.49
N MET A 115 21.12 16.88 11.00
CA MET A 115 20.77 17.81 9.92
C MET A 115 20.34 19.15 10.49
N ASP A 116 20.86 20.22 9.89
CA ASP A 116 20.32 21.57 10.10
C ASP A 116 18.95 21.63 9.42
N ILE A 117 17.89 21.34 10.19
CA ILE A 117 16.52 21.43 9.71
C ILE A 117 16.21 22.92 9.53
N LEU A 118 16.30 23.41 8.28
CA LEU A 118 15.86 24.76 7.88
C LEU A 118 14.36 25.02 8.15
N VAL A 119 13.60 23.99 8.52
CA VAL A 119 12.26 24.12 9.09
C VAL A 119 12.43 24.18 10.59
N GLU A 120 12.33 25.37 11.15
CA GLU A 120 12.36 25.57 12.59
C GLU A 120 11.39 24.61 13.27
N ARG A 121 11.92 23.63 14.01
CA ARG A 121 11.08 22.61 14.66
C ARG A 121 10.17 23.32 15.67
N LEU A 122 8.88 23.32 15.37
CA LEU A 122 7.85 23.78 16.31
C LEU A 122 7.78 22.76 17.45
N THR A 123 8.35 23.13 18.58
CA THR A 123 8.27 22.38 19.83
C THR A 123 7.01 22.79 20.58
N LEU A 124 6.57 21.94 21.52
CA LEU A 124 5.48 22.26 22.44
C LEU A 124 5.67 23.63 23.13
N ASP A 125 6.89 23.95 23.57
CA ASP A 125 7.22 25.22 24.20
C ASP A 125 7.02 26.42 23.25
N LYS A 126 7.44 26.29 21.98
CA LYS A 126 7.22 27.33 20.97
C LYS A 126 5.73 27.50 20.65
N CYS A 127 4.99 26.40 20.52
CA CYS A 127 3.54 26.43 20.33
C CYS A 127 2.83 27.09 21.53
N LYS A 128 3.25 26.80 22.78
CA LYS A 128 2.72 27.45 23.99
C LYS A 128 3.00 28.95 23.98
N LYS A 129 4.23 29.37 23.69
CA LYS A 129 4.61 30.79 23.59
C LYS A 129 3.81 31.53 22.52
N SER A 130 3.61 30.92 21.36
CA SER A 130 2.76 31.46 20.30
C SER A 130 1.31 31.60 20.78
N ALA A 131 0.73 30.54 21.36
CA ALA A 131 -0.64 30.54 21.87
C ALA A 131 -0.89 31.55 23.01
N LEU A 132 0.10 31.79 23.87
CA LEU A 132 0.01 32.76 24.98
C LEU A 132 -0.24 34.19 24.53
N ASN A 133 0.16 34.55 23.30
CA ASN A 133 -0.07 35.89 22.74
C ASN A 133 -1.53 36.10 22.30
N HIS A 134 -2.36 35.06 22.33
CA HIS A 134 -3.73 35.09 21.86
C HIS A 134 -4.70 34.65 22.96
N THR A 135 -5.87 35.28 22.99
CA THR A 135 -6.93 34.98 23.96
C THR A 135 -7.98 34.02 23.41
N ALA A 136 -8.13 33.98 22.08
CA ALA A 136 -9.06 33.07 21.42
C ALA A 136 -8.34 32.13 20.45
N LEU A 137 -8.87 30.91 20.34
CA LEU A 137 -8.33 29.84 19.49
C LEU A 137 -8.28 30.24 18.01
N MET A 138 -9.31 30.94 17.53
CA MET A 138 -9.38 31.38 16.13
C MET A 138 -8.39 32.50 15.81
N ASP A 139 -8.14 33.40 16.77
CA ASP A 139 -7.14 34.45 16.61
C ASP A 139 -5.74 33.86 16.51
N TRP A 140 -5.43 32.88 17.37
CA TRP A 140 -4.17 32.15 17.30
C TRP A 140 -4.01 31.42 15.96
N ARG A 141 -5.05 30.71 15.50
CA ARG A 141 -5.03 30.00 14.22
C ARG A 141 -4.79 30.94 13.03
N ASN A 142 -5.39 32.13 13.05
CA ASN A 142 -5.27 33.09 11.96
C ASN A 142 -3.91 33.82 11.98
N ALA A 143 -3.37 34.10 13.16
CA ALA A 143 -2.09 34.78 13.32
C ALA A 143 -0.89 33.85 13.10
N ASP A 144 -0.96 32.60 13.59
CA ASP A 144 0.12 31.62 13.52
C ASP A 144 -0.43 30.22 13.19
N ALA A 145 -0.87 30.07 11.94
CA ALA A 145 -1.38 28.81 11.42
C ALA A 145 -0.36 27.67 11.51
N ALA A 146 0.94 27.98 11.44
CA ALA A 146 2.00 26.97 11.53
C ALA A 146 2.06 26.36 12.93
N ALA A 147 2.15 27.20 13.98
CA ALA A 147 2.13 26.75 15.36
C ALA A 147 0.81 26.06 15.75
N TYR A 148 -0.33 26.59 15.28
CA TYR A 148 -1.63 25.97 15.50
C TYR A 148 -1.72 24.57 14.87
N ASN A 149 -1.37 24.42 13.60
CA ASN A 149 -1.44 23.14 12.89
C ASN A 149 -0.47 22.10 13.49
N ALA A 150 0.72 22.55 13.94
CA ALA A 150 1.66 21.71 14.66
C ALA A 150 1.07 21.23 15.99
N ALA A 151 0.46 22.13 16.77
CA ALA A 151 -0.19 21.77 18.03
C ALA A 151 -1.38 20.83 17.80
N GLN A 152 -2.19 21.04 16.76
CA GLN A 152 -3.30 20.17 16.40
C GLN A 152 -2.81 18.76 16.00
N SER A 153 -1.82 18.68 15.12
CA SER A 153 -1.30 17.40 14.59
C SER A 153 -0.59 16.56 15.66
N ASN A 154 0.00 17.22 16.66
CA ASN A 154 0.70 16.56 17.77
C ASN A 154 -0.17 16.41 19.04
N GLY A 155 -1.43 16.85 19.02
CA GLY A 155 -2.33 16.76 20.19
C GLY A 155 -2.03 17.75 21.32
N TRP A 156 -1.24 18.79 21.08
CA TRP A 156 -0.82 19.79 22.06
C TRP A 156 -1.83 20.92 22.31
N LEU A 157 -2.97 20.93 21.62
CA LEU A 157 -3.97 22.01 21.73
C LEU A 157 -4.43 22.26 23.16
N SER A 158 -4.72 21.19 23.92
CA SER A 158 -5.17 21.35 25.32
C SER A 158 -4.12 22.03 26.20
N GLU A 159 -2.84 21.73 25.98
CA GLU A 159 -1.76 22.33 26.74
C GLU A 159 -1.49 23.77 26.30
N CYS A 160 -1.56 24.05 25.00
CA CYS A 160 -1.32 25.38 24.43
C CYS A 160 -2.46 26.38 24.74
N CYS A 161 -3.68 25.89 24.95
CA CYS A 161 -4.87 26.74 25.15
C CYS A 161 -5.40 26.71 26.59
N SER A 162 -4.67 26.13 27.53
CA SER A 162 -5.06 26.07 28.95
C SER A 162 -5.40 27.45 29.54
N HIS A 163 -4.60 28.48 29.23
CA HIS A 163 -4.82 29.87 29.68
C HIS A 163 -6.04 30.55 29.04
N MET A 164 -6.52 30.06 27.89
CA MET A 164 -7.67 30.64 27.18
C MET A 164 -9.00 30.23 27.82
N ALA A 165 -9.02 29.06 28.47
CA ALA A 165 -10.20 28.59 29.20
C ALA A 165 -10.41 29.38 30.50
N GLU A 166 -9.34 29.80 31.16
CA GLU A 166 -9.37 30.55 32.43
C GLU A 166 -9.86 32.01 32.28
N ARG A 167 -9.76 32.59 31.08
CA ARG A 167 -10.13 34.01 30.82
C ARG A 167 -11.58 34.24 30.41
N ARG A 168 -12.43 33.21 30.44
CA ARG A 168 -13.89 33.37 30.28
C ARG A 168 -14.53 33.76 31.60
N HIS A 169 -14.43 35.03 31.98
CA HIS A 169 -15.21 35.65 33.05
C HIS A 169 -16.06 36.78 32.47
#